data_AF-A0A7V0ST11-F1
#
_entry.id   AF-A0A7V0ST11-F1
#
_cell.length_a   1.000
_cell.length_b   1.000
_cell.length_c   1.000
_cell.angle_alpha   90.00
_cell.angle_beta   90.00
_cell.angle_gamma   90.00
#
_symmetry.space_group_name_H-M   'P 1'
#
loop_
_entity.id
_entity.type
_entity.pdbx_description
1 polymer ?
#
loop_
_entity_poly.entity_id
_entity_poly.type
_entity_poly.pdbx_seq_one_letter_code
_entity_poly.pdbx_strand_id
1 'polypeptide(L)'
;VQRILKNHFYYGVFKFNGDFYQGRHEPIISKKLFDSVQQVMDNRGKKKRKRKHEFAFSGLMRCGNCGCMITAEKQKGYNYYRCTKKKQKCDEKYLREENLVEQMKGIIQKVSLPNDWAKNMLAELDKEKERTKRESEIIVQNL
;
A
#
# COMPACT_ATOMS: atom_id res chain seq x y z
N VAL A 1 2.75 -0.56 28.23
CA VAL A 1 1.42 0.01 27.89
C VAL A 1 0.72 -0.71 26.73
N GLN A 2 1.36 -0.90 25.56
CA GLN A 2 0.71 -1.56 24.40
C GLN A 2 0.12 -2.95 24.71
N ARG A 3 0.82 -3.77 25.51
CA ARG A 3 0.36 -5.09 25.95
C ARG A 3 -0.94 -5.05 26.77
N ILE A 4 -1.10 -4.00 27.59
CA ILE A 4 -2.28 -3.80 28.43
C ILE A 4 -3.49 -3.47 27.54
N LEU A 5 -3.33 -2.53 26.62
CA LEU A 5 -4.42 -2.11 25.72
C LEU A 5 -4.87 -3.22 24.75
N LYS A 6 -4.04 -4.25 24.49
CA LYS A 6 -4.38 -5.41 23.64
C LYS A 6 -4.91 -6.61 24.41
N ASN A 7 -4.99 -6.54 25.74
CA ASN A 7 -5.38 -7.68 26.54
C ASN A 7 -6.92 -7.81 26.57
N HIS A 8 -7.42 -8.94 26.08
CA HIS A 8 -8.86 -9.25 26.04
C HIS A 8 -9.46 -9.38 27.45
N PHE A 9 -8.60 -9.58 28.46
CA PHE A 9 -9.02 -9.75 29.85
C PHE A 9 -9.86 -8.57 30.35
N TYR A 10 -9.58 -7.34 29.87
CA TYR A 10 -10.26 -6.14 30.34
C TYR A 10 -11.73 -6.03 29.93
N TYR A 11 -12.16 -6.73 28.88
CA TYR A 11 -13.59 -6.82 28.52
C TYR A 11 -14.23 -8.18 28.89
N GLY A 12 -13.52 -9.01 29.66
CA GLY A 12 -14.04 -10.25 30.20
C GLY A 12 -13.66 -11.52 29.45
N VAL A 13 -12.75 -11.48 28.47
CA VAL A 13 -12.34 -12.67 27.70
C VAL A 13 -10.86 -12.98 27.91
N PHE A 14 -10.50 -14.25 28.01
CA PHE A 14 -9.09 -14.66 28.07
C PHE A 14 -8.77 -15.71 27.02
N LYS A 15 -7.50 -15.77 26.63
CA LYS A 15 -6.99 -16.71 25.64
C LYS A 15 -6.32 -17.89 26.33
N PHE A 16 -6.75 -19.11 26.03
CA PHE A 16 -6.13 -20.33 26.51
C PHE A 16 -6.00 -21.33 25.36
N ASN A 17 -4.81 -21.93 25.20
CA ASN A 17 -4.52 -22.89 24.13
C ASN A 17 -4.88 -22.48 22.69
N GLY A 18 -4.91 -21.17 22.40
CA GLY A 18 -5.29 -20.66 21.07
C GLY A 18 -6.72 -20.13 20.99
N ASP A 19 -7.60 -20.62 21.85
CA ASP A 19 -9.04 -20.31 21.87
C ASP A 19 -9.38 -19.20 22.87
N PHE A 20 -10.54 -18.59 22.67
CA PHE A 20 -11.06 -17.49 23.48
C PHE A 20 -12.20 -17.98 24.38
N TYR A 21 -12.10 -17.71 25.67
CA TYR A 21 -13.08 -18.12 26.67
C TYR A 21 -13.61 -16.91 27.44
N GLN A 22 -14.90 -16.94 27.77
CA GLN A 22 -15.53 -15.94 28.63
C GLN A 22 -15.11 -16.18 30.09
N GLY A 23 -14.48 -15.17 30.70
CA GLY A 23 -14.13 -15.15 32.10
C GLY A 23 -15.35 -14.89 33.00
N ARG A 24 -15.22 -15.28 34.27
CA ARG A 24 -16.23 -15.06 35.32
C ARG A 24 -16.09 -13.73 36.05
N HIS A 25 -15.02 -12.97 35.78
CA HIS A 25 -14.77 -11.69 36.42
C HIS A 25 -15.58 -10.57 35.77
N GLU A 26 -15.82 -9.50 36.52
CA GLU A 26 -16.50 -8.32 36.02
C GLU A 26 -15.61 -7.58 35.00
N PRO A 27 -16.12 -7.32 33.77
CA PRO A 27 -15.41 -6.54 32.77
C PRO A 27 -15.13 -5.11 33.25
N ILE A 28 -13.88 -4.65 33.09
CA ILE A 28 -13.48 -3.27 33.44
C ILE A 28 -13.91 -2.29 32.34
N ILE A 29 -13.93 -2.74 31.08
CA ILE A 29 -14.34 -1.95 29.93
C ILE A 29 -15.32 -2.72 29.05
N SER A 30 -16.12 -2.00 28.27
CA SER A 30 -16.99 -2.62 27.27
C SER A 30 -16.21 -3.13 26.05
N LYS A 31 -16.71 -4.18 25.40
CA LYS A 31 -16.16 -4.69 24.13
C LYS A 31 -16.07 -3.59 23.06
N LYS A 32 -17.12 -2.76 22.94
CA LYS A 32 -17.15 -1.62 22.00
C LYS A 32 -15.98 -0.65 22.23
N LEU A 33 -15.69 -0.34 23.50
CA LEU A 33 -14.54 0.51 23.84
C LEU A 33 -13.22 -0.18 23.48
N PHE A 34 -13.06 -1.46 23.82
CA PHE A 34 -11.88 -2.23 23.44
C PHE A 34 -11.63 -2.25 21.93
N ASP A 35 -12.68 -2.51 21.13
CA ASP A 35 -12.60 -2.57 19.67
C ASP A 35 -12.18 -1.22 19.07
N SER A 36 -12.75 -0.11 19.57
CA SER A 36 -12.34 1.24 19.15
C SER A 36 -10.87 1.54 19.47
N VAL A 37 -10.38 1.09 20.63
CA VAL A 37 -8.96 1.22 21.00
C VAL A 37 -8.09 0.37 20.05
N GLN A 38 -8.49 -0.87 19.73
CA GLN A 38 -7.74 -1.70 18.76
C GLN A 38 -7.65 -1.01 17.40
N GLN A 39 -8.75 -0.44 16.90
CA GLN A 39 -8.78 0.27 15.63
C GLN A 39 -7.81 1.47 15.63
N VAL A 40 -7.78 2.26 16.70
CA VAL A 40 -6.83 3.37 16.86
C VAL A 40 -5.39 2.86 16.91
N MET A 41 -5.14 1.75 17.61
CA MET A 41 -3.80 1.15 17.71
C MET A 41 -3.29 0.63 16.37
N ASP A 42 -4.14 -0.01 15.58
CA ASP A 42 -3.80 -0.49 14.23
C ASP A 42 -3.53 0.66 13.26
N ASN A 43 -4.24 1.77 13.43
CA ASN A 43 -4.03 2.99 12.65
C ASN A 43 -2.78 3.78 13.08
N ARG A 44 -2.35 3.67 14.35
CA ARG A 44 -1.22 4.42 14.90
C ARG A 44 0.12 4.11 14.22
N GLY A 45 0.29 2.89 13.69
CA GLY A 45 1.47 2.49 12.91
C GLY A 45 1.36 2.74 11.40
N LYS A 46 0.15 3.03 10.90
CA LYS A 46 -0.15 3.15 9.46
C LYS A 46 -0.37 4.59 8.99
N LYS A 47 -0.04 5.60 9.79
CA LYS A 47 0.01 6.98 9.27
C LYS A 47 1.04 7.04 8.15
N LYS A 48 0.57 6.98 6.89
CA LYS A 48 1.34 7.42 5.73
C LYS A 48 1.72 8.86 6.04
N ARG A 49 2.95 9.08 6.50
CA ARG A 49 3.51 10.44 6.59
C ARG A 49 3.25 11.08 5.24
N LYS A 50 2.62 12.26 5.22
CA LYS A 50 2.54 13.06 3.99
C LYS A 50 3.97 13.19 3.49
N ARG A 51 4.28 12.55 2.36
CA ARG A 51 5.63 12.56 1.82
C ARG A 51 5.86 13.99 1.34
N LYS A 52 6.88 14.65 1.87
CA LYS A 52 7.25 16.02 1.47
C LYS A 52 7.62 16.11 -0.02
N HIS A 53 8.08 14.98 -0.57
CA HIS A 53 8.47 14.86 -1.97
C HIS A 53 7.79 13.63 -2.57
N GLU A 54 7.14 13.84 -3.71
CA GLU A 54 6.60 12.78 -4.55
C GLU A 54 7.60 12.51 -5.66
N PHE A 55 8.26 11.36 -5.58
CA PHE A 55 9.16 10.86 -6.61
C PHE A 55 8.45 9.73 -7.35
N ALA A 56 8.29 9.88 -8.66
CA ALA A 56 7.44 9.01 -9.48
C ALA A 56 7.80 7.52 -9.34
N PHE A 57 9.09 7.20 -9.27
CA PHE A 57 9.55 5.80 -9.31
C PHE A 57 9.96 5.23 -7.94
N SER A 58 9.78 5.99 -6.85
CA SER A 58 10.17 5.55 -5.52
C SER A 58 9.27 4.41 -5.01
N GLY A 59 9.89 3.26 -4.69
CA GLY A 59 9.19 2.07 -4.21
C GLY A 59 8.81 1.07 -5.30
N LEU A 60 9.06 1.39 -6.57
CA LEU A 60 8.80 0.50 -7.71
C LEU A 60 10.05 -0.26 -8.16
N MET A 61 11.24 0.17 -7.74
CA MET A 61 12.51 -0.32 -8.26
C MET A 61 13.42 -0.87 -7.17
N ARG A 62 14.18 -1.90 -7.53
CA ARG A 62 15.24 -2.49 -6.72
C ARG A 62 16.56 -2.44 -7.48
N CYS A 63 17.65 -2.28 -6.74
CA CYS A 63 18.99 -2.34 -7.30
C CYS A 63 19.28 -3.78 -7.77
N GLY A 64 19.70 -3.95 -9.01
CA GLY A 64 20.06 -5.26 -9.57
C GLY A 64 21.26 -5.89 -8.86
N ASN A 65 22.22 -5.09 -8.40
CA ASN A 65 23.45 -5.60 -7.78
C ASN A 65 23.25 -6.08 -6.33
N CYS A 66 22.57 -5.30 -5.48
CA CYS A 66 22.43 -5.62 -4.05
C CYS A 66 21.00 -5.90 -3.57
N GLY A 67 20.01 -5.86 -4.47
CA GLY A 67 18.61 -6.11 -4.15
C GLY A 67 17.94 -5.10 -3.20
N CYS A 68 18.65 -4.05 -2.79
CA CYS A 68 18.12 -2.98 -1.96
C CYS A 68 17.11 -2.13 -2.75
N MET A 69 16.17 -1.52 -2.05
CA MET A 69 15.22 -0.60 -2.66
C MET A 69 15.94 0.67 -3.15
N ILE A 70 15.58 1.14 -4.34
CA ILE A 70 16.01 2.43 -4.88
C ILE A 70 15.20 3.54 -4.19
N THR A 71 15.90 4.57 -3.75
CA THR A 71 15.33 5.81 -3.20
C THR A 71 15.64 6.96 -4.12
N ALA A 72 14.96 8.09 -3.94
CA ALA A 72 15.23 9.31 -4.67
C ALA A 72 15.56 10.47 -3.74
N GLU A 73 16.32 11.43 -4.26
CA GLU A 73 16.63 12.70 -3.61
C GLU A 73 16.64 13.83 -4.64
N LYS A 74 16.29 15.04 -4.20
CA LYS A 74 16.27 16.24 -5.05
C LYS A 74 17.52 17.07 -4.77
N GLN A 75 18.32 17.33 -5.80
CA GLN A 75 19.52 18.16 -5.72
C GLN A 75 19.50 19.21 -6.84
N LYS A 76 19.65 20.49 -6.49
CA LYS A 76 19.72 21.62 -7.43
C LYS A 76 18.58 21.63 -8.47
N GLY A 77 17.36 21.28 -8.06
CA GLY A 77 16.19 21.21 -8.93
C GLY A 77 15.97 19.87 -9.63
N TYR A 78 16.99 19.01 -9.71
CA TYR A 78 16.92 17.71 -10.37
C TYR A 78 16.65 16.57 -9.39
N ASN A 79 15.91 15.56 -9.83
CA ASN A 79 15.66 14.34 -9.07
C ASN A 79 16.66 13.25 -9.47
N TYR A 80 17.30 12.65 -8.47
CA TYR A 80 18.26 11.57 -8.64
C TYR A 80 17.79 10.33 -7.89
N TYR A 81 17.82 9.20 -8.59
CA TYR A 81 17.52 7.88 -8.04
C TYR A 81 18.83 7.17 -7.68
N ARG A 82 18.86 6.56 -6.50
CA ARG A 82 20.04 5.87 -5.97
C ARG A 82 19.70 4.64 -5.16
N CYS A 83 20.63 3.70 -5.14
CA CYS A 83 20.60 2.61 -4.18
C CYS A 83 20.78 3.13 -2.75
N THR A 84 20.03 2.54 -1.81
CA THR A 84 20.18 2.84 -0.37
C THR A 84 21.46 2.28 0.24
N LYS A 85 22.16 1.37 -0.47
CA LYS A 85 23.43 0.73 -0.07
C LYS A 85 23.38 0.12 1.34
N LYS A 86 22.19 -0.29 1.79
CA LYS A 86 21.92 -0.64 3.19
C LYS A 86 22.38 -2.05 3.56
N LYS A 87 22.39 -2.98 2.61
CA LYS A 87 22.80 -4.37 2.83
C LYS A 87 24.31 -4.58 2.68
N GLN A 88 24.92 -3.94 1.67
CA GLN A 88 26.33 -4.12 1.33
C GLN A 88 26.84 -2.89 0.56
N LYS A 89 28.17 -2.80 0.42
CA LYS A 89 28.80 -1.79 -0.44
C LYS A 89 28.30 -1.99 -1.87
N CYS A 90 27.70 -0.94 -2.43
CA CYS A 90 27.09 -0.96 -3.75
C CYS A 90 27.64 0.23 -4.53
N ASP A 91 28.38 -0.04 -5.61
CA ASP A 91 29.06 0.98 -6.40
C ASP A 91 28.20 1.53 -7.55
N GLU A 92 26.93 1.14 -7.57
CA GLU A 92 25.94 1.71 -8.49
C GLU A 92 25.88 3.24 -8.41
N LYS A 93 25.89 3.86 -9.58
CA LYS A 93 25.86 5.31 -9.77
C LYS A 93 24.45 5.85 -9.57
N TYR A 94 24.39 7.15 -9.38
CA TYR A 94 23.13 7.86 -9.28
C TYR A 94 22.59 8.07 -10.69
N LEU A 95 21.29 7.88 -10.86
CA LEU A 95 20.62 8.03 -12.14
C LEU A 95 19.69 9.24 -12.08
N ARG A 96 19.82 10.15 -13.04
CA ARG A 96 18.89 11.29 -13.17
C ARG A 96 17.53 10.79 -13.66
N GLU A 97 16.46 11.42 -13.17
CA GLU A 97 15.09 11.06 -13.54
C GLU A 97 14.85 11.06 -15.06
N GLU A 98 15.36 12.05 -15.79
CA GLU A 98 15.27 12.13 -17.26
C GLU A 98 15.77 10.85 -17.96
N ASN A 99 16.97 10.39 -17.61
CA ASN A 99 17.57 9.19 -18.18
C ASN A 99 16.80 7.94 -17.79
N LEU A 100 16.27 7.90 -16.56
CA LEU A 100 15.45 6.78 -16.10
C LEU A 100 14.13 6.70 -16.88
N VAL A 101 13.48 7.85 -17.13
CA VAL A 101 12.26 7.93 -17.93
C VAL A 101 12.52 7.44 -19.36
N GLU A 102 13.64 7.84 -19.96
CA GLU A 102 14.01 7.40 -21.31
C GLU A 102 14.22 5.88 -21.39
N GLN A 103 14.93 5.30 -20.42
CA GLN A 103 15.10 3.84 -20.32
C GLN A 103 13.76 3.12 -20.15
N MET A 104 12.88 3.62 -19.27
CA MET A 104 11.56 3.03 -19.08
C MET A 104 10.69 3.12 -20.33
N LYS A 105 10.72 4.26 -21.04
CA LYS A 105 9.98 4.44 -22.28
C LYS A 105 10.37 3.40 -23.32
N GLY A 106 11.67 3.13 -23.48
CA GLY A 106 12.15 2.09 -24.40
C GLY A 106 11.70 0.67 -24.04
N ILE A 107 11.49 0.38 -22.76
CA ILE A 107 10.98 -0.93 -22.31
C ILE A 107 9.46 -1.00 -22.50
N ILE A 108 8.73 0.02 -22.05
CA ILE A 108 7.26 0.06 -22.10
C ILE A 108 6.78 0.05 -23.55
N GLN A 109 7.46 0.76 -24.45
CA GLN A 109 7.11 0.78 -25.88
C GLN A 109 7.11 -0.61 -26.52
N LYS A 110 7.95 -1.54 -26.07
CA LYS A 110 7.98 -2.93 -26.59
C LYS A 110 6.74 -3.73 -26.23
N VAL A 111 6.05 -3.34 -25.16
CA VAL A 111 4.84 -3.99 -24.65
C VAL A 111 3.61 -3.12 -24.89
N SER A 112 3.79 -1.95 -25.53
CA SER A 112 2.71 -1.00 -25.76
C SER A 112 1.79 -1.54 -26.83
N LEU A 113 0.50 -1.56 -26.51
CA LEU A 113 -0.53 -1.85 -27.50
C LEU A 113 -0.59 -0.72 -28.53
N PRO A 114 -0.92 -1.02 -29.80
CA PRO A 114 -1.14 0.00 -30.81
C PRO A 114 -2.24 0.96 -30.39
N ASN A 115 -2.07 2.26 -30.68
CA ASN A 115 -3.06 3.29 -30.33
C ASN A 115 -4.44 3.02 -30.93
N ASP A 116 -4.52 2.34 -32.08
CA ASP A 116 -5.79 1.98 -32.70
C ASP A 116 -6.60 1.01 -31.85
N TRP A 117 -5.95 0.14 -31.06
CA TRP A 117 -6.62 -0.77 -30.14
C TRP A 117 -7.14 -0.04 -28.91
N ALA A 118 -6.49 1.05 -28.50
CA ALA A 118 -6.86 1.79 -27.30
C ALA A 118 -8.31 2.29 -27.37
N LYS A 119 -8.78 2.79 -28.52
CA LYS A 119 -10.17 3.25 -28.68
C LYS A 119 -11.18 2.13 -28.47
N ASN A 120 -10.94 0.98 -29.09
CA ASN A 120 -11.84 -0.17 -28.99
C ASN A 120 -11.87 -0.73 -27.57
N MET A 121 -10.70 -0.83 -26.92
CA MET A 121 -10.60 -1.29 -25.53
C MET A 121 -11.27 -0.34 -24.54
N LEU A 122 -11.11 0.98 -24.73
CA LEU A 122 -11.79 1.98 -23.89
C LEU A 122 -13.31 1.90 -24.05
N ALA A 123 -13.80 1.79 -25.28
CA ALA A 123 -15.23 1.64 -25.54
C ALA A 123 -15.81 0.38 -24.89
N GLU A 124 -15.07 -0.73 -24.91
CA GLU A 124 -15.53 -1.97 -24.28
C GLU A 124 -15.52 -1.90 -22.75
N LEU A 125 -14.50 -1.26 -22.16
CA LEU A 125 -14.44 -1.02 -20.72
C LEU A 125 -15.60 -0.14 -20.22
N ASP A 126 -16.02 0.85 -21.00
CA ASP A 126 -17.15 1.71 -20.63
C ASP A 126 -18.47 0.93 -20.65
N LYS A 127 -18.70 0.09 -21.69
CA LYS A 127 -19.85 -0.83 -21.71
C LYS A 127 -19.87 -1.76 -20.49
N GLU A 128 -18.73 -2.28 -20.11
CA GLU A 128 -18.62 -3.20 -18.97
C GLU A 128 -18.91 -2.49 -17.63
N LYS A 129 -18.46 -1.24 -17.45
CA LYS A 129 -18.85 -0.42 -16.29
C LYS A 129 -20.36 -0.20 -16.24
N GLU A 130 -20.98 0.09 -17.38
CA GLU A 130 -22.43 0.33 -17.44
C GLU A 130 -23.22 -0.94 -17.15
N ARG A 131 -22.75 -2.10 -17.64
CA ARG A 131 -23.32 -3.41 -17.30
C ARG A 131 -23.21 -3.69 -15.81
N THR A 132 -22.02 -3.51 -15.23
CA THR A 132 -21.77 -3.73 -13.79
C THR A 132 -22.63 -2.79 -12.93
N LYS A 133 -22.79 -1.52 -13.35
CA LYS A 133 -23.64 -0.55 -12.67
C LYS A 133 -25.10 -1.00 -12.69
N ARG A 134 -25.63 -1.40 -13.85
CA ARG A 134 -27.01 -1.94 -13.97
C ARG A 134 -27.19 -3.19 -13.12
N GLU A 135 -26.25 -4.13 -13.16
CA GLU A 135 -26.29 -5.34 -12.32
C GLU A 135 -26.32 -4.98 -10.82
N SER A 136 -25.52 -4.00 -10.38
CA SER A 136 -25.53 -3.52 -8.99
C SER A 136 -26.84 -2.81 -8.61
N GLU A 137 -27.44 -2.04 -9.51
CA GLU A 137 -28.74 -1.37 -9.30
C GLU A 137 -29.89 -2.40 -9.19
N ILE A 138 -29.86 -3.44 -10.02
CA ILE A 138 -30.82 -4.55 -9.98
C ILE A 138 -30.71 -5.35 -8.67
N ILE A 139 -29.48 -5.59 -8.18
CA ILE A 139 -29.27 -6.28 -6.89
C ILE A 139 -29.84 -5.46 -5.73
N VAL A 140 -29.67 -4.13 -5.74
CA VAL A 140 -30.19 -3.24 -4.69
C VAL A 140 -31.71 -3.14 -4.72
N GLN A 141 -32.36 -3.23 -5.89
CA GLN A 141 -33.83 -3.20 -6.01
C GLN A 141 -34.53 -4.51 -5.58
N ASN A 142 -33.80 -5.62 -5.53
CA ASN A 142 -34.32 -6.93 -5.15
C ASN A 142 -34.01 -7.32 -3.69
N LEU A 143 -33.47 -6.38 -2.89
CA LEU A 143 -33.22 -6.46 -1.45
C LEU A 143 -34.25 -5.60 -0.70
#